data_AF-A0A1U9KL75-F1
#
_entry.id   AF-A0A1U9KL75-F1
#
_cell.length_a   1.000
_cell.length_b   1.000
_cell.length_c   1.000
_cell.angle_alpha   90.00
_cell.angle_beta   90.00
_cell.angle_gamma   90.00
#
_symmetry.space_group_name_H-M   'P 1'
#
loop_
_entity.id
_entity.type
_entity.pdbx_description
1 polymer ?
#
loop_
_entity_poly.entity_id
_entity_poly.type
_entity_poly.pdbx_seq_one_letter_code
_entity_poly.pdbx_strand_id
1 'polypeptide(L)'
;MLIFSRSLIFSLIAASFWGSVPGVAQAAPTPLLDEAALSAQSVLAKVGAARFTAADFQPGTLRHMVMFRFRPEVTPALRGEVTKRFLALASLSRRPDGKPVVVSIEAGAQNSGENNDLGLQEGYLVTFKSGGDRNFYVGRPIVTDARYFDAAHEAFKIFAGPYLEKVVVFDFPVSAVSRP
;
A
#
# COMPACT_ATOMS: atom_id res chain seq x y z
N MET A 1 -22.32 20.92 87.62
CA MET A 1 -22.62 19.48 87.71
C MET A 1 -22.21 18.83 86.39
N LEU A 2 -21.25 17.89 86.43
CA LEU A 2 -20.75 16.97 85.37
C LEU A 2 -20.08 17.53 84.08
N ILE A 3 -18.74 17.55 84.12
CA ILE A 3 -17.73 16.86 83.26
C ILE A 3 -18.19 16.31 81.88
N PHE A 4 -17.48 16.61 80.78
CA PHE A 4 -16.68 15.63 80.01
C PHE A 4 -15.84 16.24 78.86
N SER A 5 -14.59 15.77 78.82
CA SER A 5 -13.51 16.02 77.88
C SER A 5 -13.82 15.60 76.44
N ARG A 6 -13.31 16.36 75.45
CA ARG A 6 -13.23 15.97 74.04
C ARG A 6 -11.81 16.19 73.52
N SER A 7 -11.06 15.10 73.35
CA SER A 7 -9.97 15.03 72.38
C SER A 7 -10.55 14.87 70.98
N LEU A 8 -9.96 15.47 69.95
CA LEU A 8 -9.86 14.87 68.60
C LEU A 8 -8.88 15.63 67.68
N ILE A 9 -7.73 14.97 67.45
CA ILE A 9 -7.06 14.67 66.16
C ILE A 9 -6.75 15.85 65.20
N PHE A 10 -5.44 16.16 65.09
CA PHE A 10 -4.83 16.86 63.96
C PHE A 10 -4.77 15.95 62.72
N SER A 11 -5.46 16.31 61.64
CA SER A 11 -5.28 15.70 60.32
C SER A 11 -4.27 16.50 59.50
N LEU A 12 -3.11 15.89 59.25
CA LEU A 12 -2.12 16.32 58.26
C LEU A 12 -2.69 16.07 56.86
N ILE A 13 -2.97 17.14 56.10
CA ILE A 13 -3.28 17.06 54.67
C ILE A 13 -1.95 17.02 53.91
N ALA A 14 -1.55 15.83 53.45
CA ALA A 14 -0.49 15.69 52.46
C ALA A 14 -1.06 16.05 51.08
N ALA A 15 -0.62 17.17 50.53
CA ALA A 15 -0.94 17.56 49.15
C ALA A 15 -0.11 16.72 48.18
N SER A 16 -0.75 15.71 47.58
CA SER A 16 -0.17 14.87 46.54
C SER A 16 -0.11 15.64 45.22
N PHE A 17 1.09 15.99 44.77
CA PHE A 17 1.34 16.49 43.42
C PHE A 17 1.07 15.39 42.39
N TRP A 18 -0.06 15.46 41.70
CA TRP A 18 -0.30 14.68 40.49
C TRP A 18 0.25 15.47 39.30
N GLY A 19 1.51 15.23 38.97
CA GLY A 19 2.10 15.64 37.71
C GLY A 19 1.66 14.68 36.60
N SER A 20 0.76 15.13 35.73
CA SER A 20 0.34 14.41 34.53
C SER A 20 1.54 14.26 33.59
N VAL A 21 2.04 13.04 33.41
CA VAL A 21 3.03 12.75 32.36
C VAL A 21 2.32 12.86 31.01
N PRO A 22 2.78 13.70 30.07
CA PRO A 22 2.19 13.77 28.74
C PRO A 22 2.32 12.40 28.07
N GLY A 23 1.19 11.85 27.62
CA GLY A 23 1.13 10.57 26.92
C GLY A 23 2.02 10.60 25.69
N VAL A 24 3.08 9.80 25.71
CA VAL A 24 3.83 9.46 24.50
C VAL A 24 2.84 8.73 23.61
N ALA A 25 2.42 9.35 22.50
CA ALA A 25 1.63 8.67 21.49
C ALA A 25 2.43 7.43 21.06
N GLN A 26 1.94 6.25 21.46
CA GLN A 26 2.52 4.98 21.08
C GLN A 26 2.44 4.91 19.55
N ALA A 27 3.59 4.99 18.88
CA ALA A 27 3.66 4.74 17.44
C ALA A 27 3.01 3.37 17.18
N ALA A 28 2.03 3.33 16.27
CA ALA A 28 1.42 2.07 15.86
C ALA A 28 2.54 1.09 15.44
N PRO A 29 2.48 -0.19 15.85
CA PRO A 29 3.51 -1.16 15.50
C PRO A 29 3.64 -1.21 13.98
N THR A 30 4.88 -1.09 13.48
CA THR A 30 5.17 -1.27 12.05
C THR A 30 4.60 -2.61 11.61
N PRO A 31 3.70 -2.65 10.61
CA PRO A 31 3.16 -3.91 10.12
C PRO A 31 4.30 -4.86 9.74
N LEU A 32 4.23 -6.11 10.19
CA LEU A 32 5.19 -7.13 9.78
C LEU A 32 5.09 -7.30 8.25
N LEU A 33 6.24 -7.24 7.57
CA LEU A 33 6.31 -7.48 6.14
C LEU A 33 5.99 -8.95 5.85
N ASP A 34 5.26 -9.19 4.75
CA ASP A 34 5.05 -10.55 4.25
C ASP A 34 6.30 -11.14 3.59
N GLU A 35 6.27 -12.45 3.30
CA GLU A 35 7.39 -13.17 2.69
C GLU A 35 7.81 -12.60 1.34
N ALA A 36 6.85 -12.13 0.52
CA ALA A 36 7.12 -11.58 -0.80
C ALA A 36 7.86 -10.24 -0.70
N ALA A 37 7.46 -9.38 0.24
CA ALA A 37 8.12 -8.12 0.52
C ALA A 37 9.54 -8.32 1.06
N LEU A 38 9.74 -9.26 1.99
CA LEU A 38 11.07 -9.62 2.50
C LEU A 38 11.98 -10.16 1.40
N SER A 39 11.45 -11.03 0.54
CA SER A 39 12.17 -11.56 -0.62
C SER A 39 12.58 -10.44 -1.58
N ALA A 40 11.67 -9.52 -1.91
CA ALA A 40 11.94 -8.38 -2.78
C ALA A 40 13.03 -7.46 -2.21
N GLN A 41 12.98 -7.16 -0.90
CA GLN A 41 14.01 -6.36 -0.22
C GLN A 41 15.38 -7.05 -0.24
N SER A 42 15.42 -8.36 0.03
CA SER A 42 16.64 -9.15 -0.01
C SER A 42 17.27 -9.16 -1.40
N VAL A 43 16.47 -9.38 -2.45
CA VAL A 43 16.94 -9.32 -3.84
C VAL A 43 17.43 -7.92 -4.18
N LEU A 44 16.68 -6.87 -3.84
CA LEU A 44 17.10 -5.48 -4.06
C LEU A 44 18.43 -5.17 -3.38
N ALA A 45 18.61 -5.58 -2.12
CA ALA A 45 19.86 -5.38 -1.38
C ALA A 45 21.05 -6.10 -2.04
N LYS A 46 20.82 -7.28 -2.61
CA LYS A 46 21.84 -8.08 -3.29
C LYS A 46 22.27 -7.51 -4.64
N VAL A 47 21.32 -7.02 -5.44
CA VAL A 47 21.60 -6.63 -6.85
C VAL A 47 21.66 -5.11 -7.07
N GLY A 48 21.18 -4.32 -6.12
CA GLY A 48 21.06 -2.86 -6.22
C GLY A 48 19.85 -2.41 -7.06
N ALA A 49 19.39 -1.18 -6.81
CA ALA A 49 18.19 -0.62 -7.44
C ALA A 49 18.27 -0.62 -8.98
N ALA A 50 19.41 -0.20 -9.54
CA ALA A 50 19.60 -0.14 -10.99
C ALA A 50 19.35 -1.49 -11.69
N ARG A 51 19.87 -2.59 -11.13
CA ARG A 51 19.64 -3.94 -11.70
C ARG A 51 18.23 -4.42 -11.39
N PHE A 52 17.73 -4.20 -10.18
CA PHE A 52 16.41 -4.65 -9.74
C PHE A 52 15.27 -4.08 -10.60
N THR A 53 15.44 -2.88 -11.16
CA THR A 53 14.41 -2.16 -11.95
C THR A 53 14.75 -2.09 -13.44
N ALA A 54 15.81 -2.78 -13.89
CA ALA A 54 16.20 -2.83 -15.30
C ALA A 54 15.16 -3.61 -16.13
N ALA A 55 14.92 -3.18 -17.37
CA ALA A 55 13.87 -3.75 -18.23
C ALA A 55 14.01 -5.25 -18.51
N ASP A 56 15.22 -5.78 -18.44
CA ASP A 56 15.57 -7.18 -18.69
C ASP A 56 15.75 -7.99 -17.39
N PHE A 57 15.42 -7.43 -16.22
CA PHE A 57 15.51 -8.15 -14.96
C PHE A 57 14.33 -9.14 -14.85
N GLN A 58 14.65 -10.45 -14.82
CA GLN A 58 13.66 -11.54 -14.78
C GLN A 58 12.64 -11.43 -15.93
N PRO A 59 13.08 -11.62 -17.19
CA PRO A 59 12.21 -11.50 -18.35
C PRO A 59 11.13 -12.59 -18.35
N GLY A 60 9.96 -12.25 -18.88
CA GLY A 60 8.79 -13.11 -18.94
C GLY A 60 7.50 -12.34 -18.68
N THR A 61 6.36 -12.88 -19.13
CA THR A 61 5.07 -12.26 -18.86
C THR A 61 4.79 -12.27 -17.36
N LEU A 62 4.60 -11.09 -16.78
CA LEU A 62 4.25 -10.91 -15.38
C LEU A 62 2.89 -10.23 -15.27
N ARG A 63 2.05 -10.74 -14.38
CA ARG A 63 0.76 -10.15 -14.01
C ARG A 63 0.86 -9.47 -12.66
N HIS A 64 0.37 -8.25 -12.59
CA HIS A 64 0.21 -7.46 -11.38
C HIS A 64 -1.27 -7.18 -11.21
N MET A 65 -1.91 -7.95 -10.34
CA MET A 65 -3.32 -7.81 -10.02
C MET A 65 -3.48 -6.82 -8.88
N VAL A 66 -4.36 -5.85 -9.06
CA VAL A 66 -4.70 -4.87 -8.02
C VAL A 66 -6.21 -4.87 -7.87
N MET A 67 -6.69 -4.95 -6.63
CA MET A 67 -8.11 -4.85 -6.34
C MET A 67 -8.35 -3.81 -5.27
N PHE A 68 -9.35 -2.97 -5.48
CA PHE A 68 -9.69 -1.87 -4.59
C PHE A 68 -11.02 -2.10 -3.89
N ARG A 69 -11.07 -1.69 -2.63
CA ARG A 69 -12.29 -1.25 -1.96
C ARG A 69 -12.18 0.25 -1.73
N PHE A 70 -13.15 1.00 -2.24
CA PHE A 70 -13.23 2.44 -2.00
C PHE A 70 -13.84 2.71 -0.63
N ARG A 71 -13.48 3.85 -0.02
CA ARG A 71 -14.14 4.30 1.21
C ARG A 71 -15.63 4.57 0.94
N PRO A 72 -16.51 4.39 1.94
CA PRO A 72 -17.95 4.54 1.78
C PRO A 72 -18.39 5.89 1.18
N GLU A 73 -17.68 6.97 1.53
CA GLU A 73 -17.95 8.35 1.11
C GLU A 73 -17.55 8.66 -0.34
N VAL A 74 -16.79 7.78 -1.01
CA VAL A 74 -16.29 8.04 -2.36
C VAL A 74 -17.42 7.88 -3.39
N THR A 75 -17.71 8.97 -4.10
CA THR A 75 -18.76 9.03 -5.11
C THR A 75 -18.44 8.18 -6.34
N PRO A 76 -19.45 7.71 -7.10
CA PRO A 76 -19.22 6.98 -8.35
C PRO A 76 -18.34 7.75 -9.36
N ALA A 77 -18.49 9.07 -9.44
CA ALA A 77 -17.67 9.91 -10.31
C ALA A 77 -16.18 9.88 -9.92
N LEU A 78 -15.87 9.95 -8.63
CA LEU A 78 -14.49 9.83 -8.14
C LEU A 78 -13.92 8.43 -8.36
N ARG A 79 -14.70 7.38 -8.17
CA ARG A 79 -14.28 6.00 -8.50
C ARG A 79 -13.93 5.89 -9.99
N GLY A 80 -14.78 6.43 -10.87
CA GLY A 80 -14.52 6.49 -12.30
C GLY A 80 -13.25 7.27 -12.66
N GLU A 81 -12.97 8.37 -11.97
CA GLU A 81 -11.72 9.12 -12.19
C GLU A 81 -10.48 8.34 -11.70
N VAL A 82 -10.57 7.57 -10.61
CA VAL A 82 -9.51 6.64 -10.18
C VAL A 82 -9.26 5.60 -11.27
N THR A 83 -10.30 4.92 -11.75
CA THR A 83 -10.17 3.90 -12.81
C THR A 83 -9.56 4.51 -14.09
N LYS A 84 -10.06 5.67 -14.51
CA LYS A 84 -9.56 6.39 -15.69
C LYS A 84 -8.07 6.73 -15.57
N ARG A 85 -7.62 7.23 -14.42
CA ARG A 85 -6.19 7.54 -14.21
C ARG A 85 -5.33 6.30 -14.11
N PHE A 86 -5.84 5.22 -13.53
CA PHE A 86 -5.14 3.94 -13.52
C PHE A 86 -4.91 3.46 -14.96
N LEU A 87 -5.97 3.41 -15.79
CA LEU A 87 -5.87 2.99 -17.19
C LEU A 87 -4.92 3.88 -18.01
N ALA A 88 -4.87 5.19 -17.73
CA ALA A 88 -3.93 6.10 -18.37
C ALA A 88 -2.45 5.73 -18.12
N LEU A 89 -2.12 4.95 -17.09
CA LEU A 89 -0.75 4.51 -16.84
C LEU A 89 -0.20 3.60 -17.95
N ALA A 90 -1.06 2.96 -18.74
CA ALA A 90 -0.61 2.23 -19.95
C ALA A 90 0.15 3.15 -20.92
N SER A 91 -0.27 4.42 -21.02
CA SER A 91 0.39 5.43 -21.87
C SER A 91 1.34 6.35 -21.10
N LEU A 92 1.11 6.60 -19.82
CA LEU A 92 1.93 7.52 -19.02
C LEU A 92 3.16 6.85 -18.40
N SER A 93 3.12 5.55 -18.12
CA SER A 93 4.25 4.83 -17.55
C SER A 93 5.34 4.65 -18.60
N ARG A 94 6.44 5.40 -18.44
CA ARG A 94 7.56 5.45 -19.38
C ARG A 94 8.88 5.42 -18.62
N ARG A 95 9.85 4.71 -19.18
CA ARG A 95 11.25 4.78 -18.75
C ARG A 95 11.86 6.14 -19.13
N PRO A 96 13.01 6.53 -18.55
CA PRO A 96 13.68 7.78 -18.92
C PRO A 96 14.04 7.89 -20.41
N ASP A 97 14.24 6.76 -21.09
CA ASP A 97 14.50 6.68 -22.54
C ASP A 97 13.20 6.69 -23.38
N GLY A 98 12.04 6.93 -22.76
CA GLY A 98 10.73 7.00 -23.42
C GLY A 98 10.09 5.65 -23.73
N LYS A 99 10.73 4.52 -23.42
CA LYS A 99 10.13 3.20 -23.68
C LYS A 99 8.95 2.92 -22.75
N PRO A 100 7.89 2.25 -23.25
CA PRO A 100 6.76 1.83 -22.42
C PRO A 100 7.20 0.77 -21.40
N VAL A 101 6.70 0.89 -20.17
CA VAL A 101 6.90 -0.09 -19.10
C VAL A 101 5.76 -1.12 -19.09
N VAL A 102 4.53 -0.64 -19.26
CA VAL A 102 3.31 -1.45 -19.23
C VAL A 102 2.98 -1.99 -20.62
N VAL A 103 2.62 -3.27 -20.70
CA VAL A 103 2.12 -3.91 -21.94
C VAL A 103 0.62 -3.65 -22.11
N SER A 104 -0.16 -3.91 -21.06
CA SER A 104 -1.61 -3.66 -21.04
C SER A 104 -2.09 -3.41 -19.63
N ILE A 105 -3.24 -2.73 -19.52
CA ILE A 105 -4.05 -2.64 -18.31
C ILE A 105 -5.48 -3.00 -18.68
N GLU A 106 -6.05 -3.93 -17.93
CA GLU A 106 -7.47 -4.30 -17.99
C GLU A 106 -8.12 -3.92 -16.65
N ALA A 107 -9.39 -3.53 -16.66
CA ALA A 107 -10.12 -3.16 -15.44
C ALA A 107 -11.59 -3.58 -15.51
N GLY A 108 -12.21 -3.78 -14.36
CA GLY A 108 -13.65 -4.03 -14.27
C GLY A 108 -14.15 -4.17 -12.83
N ALA A 109 -15.46 -3.99 -12.68
CA ALA A 109 -16.16 -4.17 -11.42
C ALA A 109 -16.23 -5.66 -11.03
N GLN A 110 -16.25 -5.92 -9.72
CA GLN A 110 -16.48 -7.26 -9.19
C GLN A 110 -17.86 -7.79 -9.62
N ASN A 111 -17.90 -9.06 -10.08
CA ASN A 111 -19.11 -9.74 -10.57
C ASN A 111 -19.13 -11.26 -10.28
N SER A 112 -18.31 -11.77 -9.36
CA SER A 112 -18.21 -13.22 -9.07
C SER A 112 -19.49 -13.83 -8.44
N GLY A 113 -20.27 -13.08 -7.66
CA GLY A 113 -21.50 -13.59 -7.04
C GLY A 113 -21.30 -14.69 -5.97
N GLU A 114 -20.08 -15.17 -5.75
CA GLU A 114 -19.74 -16.28 -4.84
C GLU A 114 -19.50 -15.84 -3.38
N ASN A 115 -19.63 -14.54 -3.10
CA ASN A 115 -19.46 -13.96 -1.76
C ASN A 115 -18.06 -14.19 -1.14
N ASN A 116 -17.00 -14.21 -1.96
CA ASN A 116 -15.61 -14.45 -1.53
C ASN A 116 -14.64 -13.33 -1.95
N ASP A 117 -15.15 -12.11 -2.10
CA ASP A 117 -14.40 -10.97 -2.65
C ASP A 117 -13.70 -10.09 -1.61
N LEU A 118 -13.82 -10.41 -0.31
CA LEU A 118 -13.26 -9.64 0.81
C LEU A 118 -13.72 -8.17 0.86
N GLY A 119 -14.85 -7.87 0.23
CA GLY A 119 -15.44 -6.54 0.06
C GLY A 119 -14.78 -5.69 -1.03
N LEU A 120 -13.98 -6.28 -1.92
CA LEU A 120 -13.34 -5.60 -3.05
C LEU A 120 -14.36 -5.33 -4.16
N GLN A 121 -14.20 -4.20 -4.84
CA GLN A 121 -15.22 -3.61 -5.73
C GLN A 121 -14.76 -3.47 -7.18
N GLU A 122 -13.47 -3.20 -7.40
CA GLU A 122 -12.88 -2.94 -8.71
C GLU A 122 -11.56 -3.70 -8.82
N GLY A 123 -11.36 -4.41 -9.92
CA GLY A 123 -10.13 -5.15 -10.24
C GLY A 123 -9.38 -4.51 -11.40
N TYR A 124 -8.05 -4.62 -11.36
CA TYR A 124 -7.13 -4.18 -12.39
C TYR A 124 -6.10 -5.28 -12.63
N LEU A 125 -5.81 -5.55 -13.90
CA LEU A 125 -4.74 -6.46 -14.31
C LEU A 125 -3.73 -5.70 -15.15
N VAL A 126 -2.52 -5.54 -14.63
CA VAL A 126 -1.40 -4.95 -15.36
C VAL A 126 -0.48 -6.05 -15.86
N THR A 127 -0.05 -5.91 -17.11
CA THR A 127 0.85 -6.86 -17.78
C THR A 127 2.20 -6.22 -18.02
N PHE A 128 3.26 -6.91 -17.60
CA PHE A 128 4.65 -6.51 -17.83
C PHE A 128 5.42 -7.56 -18.63
N LYS A 129 6.54 -7.17 -19.22
CA LYS A 129 7.46 -8.09 -19.93
C LYS A 129 8.57 -8.64 -19.03
N SER A 130 8.69 -8.15 -17.79
CA SER A 130 9.71 -8.58 -16.86
C SER A 130 9.38 -8.20 -15.41
N GLY A 131 10.07 -8.85 -14.47
CA GLY A 131 10.10 -8.45 -13.06
C GLY A 131 10.62 -7.02 -12.86
N GLY A 132 11.61 -6.61 -13.65
CA GLY A 132 12.19 -5.27 -13.56
C GLY A 132 11.28 -4.15 -14.04
N ASP A 133 10.47 -4.38 -15.08
CA ASP A 133 9.40 -3.46 -15.46
C ASP A 133 8.39 -3.29 -14.32
N ARG A 134 7.95 -4.39 -13.69
CA ARG A 134 7.07 -4.35 -12.51
C ARG A 134 7.72 -3.57 -11.37
N ASN A 135 8.98 -3.87 -11.05
CA ASN A 135 9.69 -3.23 -9.93
C ASN A 135 9.83 -1.72 -10.14
N PHE A 136 10.17 -1.29 -11.37
CA PHE A 136 10.21 0.13 -11.76
C PHE A 136 8.84 0.78 -11.64
N TYR A 137 7.80 0.13 -12.19
CA TYR A 137 6.42 0.62 -12.13
C TYR A 137 5.95 0.82 -10.68
N VAL A 138 6.04 -0.23 -9.84
CA VAL A 138 5.52 -0.19 -8.47
C VAL A 138 6.29 0.81 -7.60
N GLY A 139 7.61 0.80 -7.66
CA GLY A 139 8.47 1.72 -6.91
C GLY A 139 8.38 1.53 -5.39
N ARG A 140 7.92 2.57 -4.69
CA ARG A 140 7.73 2.55 -3.23
C ARG A 140 6.67 1.52 -2.80
N PRO A 141 6.86 0.85 -1.66
CA PRO A 141 7.87 1.13 -0.63
C PRO A 141 9.24 0.46 -0.85
N ILE A 142 9.37 -0.45 -1.81
CA ILE A 142 10.61 -1.25 -1.99
C ILE A 142 11.73 -0.44 -2.64
N VAL A 143 11.44 0.28 -3.72
CA VAL A 143 12.39 1.16 -4.40
C VAL A 143 12.12 2.59 -3.98
N THR A 144 13.07 3.22 -3.27
CA THR A 144 12.89 4.54 -2.66
C THR A 144 13.67 5.67 -3.34
N ASP A 145 14.66 5.33 -4.17
CA ASP A 145 15.40 6.28 -4.99
C ASP A 145 14.62 6.60 -6.26
N ALA A 146 14.26 7.87 -6.43
CA ALA A 146 13.41 8.37 -7.53
C ALA A 146 14.02 8.17 -8.93
N ARG A 147 15.31 7.87 -9.03
CA ARG A 147 15.95 7.53 -10.31
C ARG A 147 15.50 6.18 -10.86
N TYR A 148 14.96 5.32 -10.00
CA TYR A 148 14.70 3.91 -10.31
C TYR A 148 13.22 3.51 -10.20
N PHE A 149 12.29 4.46 -10.10
CA PHE A 149 10.87 4.13 -10.16
C PHE A 149 10.06 5.10 -11.03
N ASP A 150 8.88 4.65 -11.43
CA ASP A 150 7.96 5.36 -12.29
C ASP A 150 7.26 6.52 -11.56
N ALA A 151 7.57 7.75 -11.96
CA ALA A 151 6.95 8.95 -11.42
C ALA A 151 5.44 9.03 -11.74
N ALA A 152 4.98 8.45 -12.85
CA ALA A 152 3.57 8.46 -13.22
C ALA A 152 2.74 7.58 -12.28
N HIS A 153 3.21 6.36 -11.99
CA HIS A 153 2.55 5.48 -11.03
C HIS A 153 2.64 6.02 -9.59
N GLU A 154 3.75 6.66 -9.20
CA GLU A 154 3.83 7.33 -7.89
C GLU A 154 2.79 8.45 -7.76
N ALA A 155 2.65 9.30 -8.78
CA ALA A 155 1.62 10.34 -8.80
C ALA A 155 0.20 9.76 -8.72
N PHE A 156 -0.05 8.63 -9.39
CA PHE A 156 -1.32 7.91 -9.27
C PHE A 156 -1.57 7.42 -7.83
N LYS A 157 -0.58 6.77 -7.18
CA LYS A 157 -0.73 6.30 -5.79
C LYS A 157 -1.04 7.45 -4.83
N ILE A 158 -0.38 8.59 -4.99
CA ILE A 158 -0.62 9.81 -4.20
C ILE A 158 -2.05 10.31 -4.40
N PHE A 159 -2.53 10.36 -5.64
CA PHE A 159 -3.89 10.77 -5.95
C PHE A 159 -4.95 9.79 -5.41
N ALA A 160 -4.74 8.49 -5.62
CA ALA A 160 -5.76 7.47 -5.34
C ALA A 160 -5.86 7.12 -3.85
N GLY A 161 -4.72 7.11 -3.12
CA GLY A 161 -4.62 6.66 -1.73
C GLY A 161 -5.70 7.18 -0.78
N PRO A 162 -6.04 8.49 -0.79
CA PRO A 162 -7.10 9.03 0.07
C PRO A 162 -8.48 8.39 -0.14
N TYR A 163 -8.78 7.85 -1.33
CA TYR A 163 -10.09 7.27 -1.66
C TYR A 163 -10.20 5.78 -1.35
N LEU A 164 -9.10 5.12 -0.98
CA LEU A 164 -9.05 3.67 -0.82
C LEU A 164 -9.19 3.28 0.66
N GLU A 165 -10.10 2.36 0.92
CA GLU A 165 -10.26 1.70 2.23
C GLU A 165 -9.34 0.48 2.31
N LYS A 166 -9.27 -0.31 1.24
CA LYS A 166 -8.45 -1.52 1.14
C LYS A 166 -7.86 -1.65 -0.25
N VAL A 167 -6.63 -2.12 -0.31
CA VAL A 167 -5.95 -2.52 -1.54
C VAL A 167 -5.39 -3.92 -1.35
N VAL A 168 -5.67 -4.81 -2.31
CA VAL A 168 -5.00 -6.11 -2.41
C VAL A 168 -4.19 -6.11 -3.70
N VAL A 169 -2.92 -6.48 -3.59
CA VAL A 169 -1.99 -6.59 -4.72
C VAL A 169 -1.46 -8.02 -4.77
N PHE A 170 -1.48 -8.63 -5.94
CA PHE A 170 -0.94 -9.96 -6.14
C PHE A 170 -0.21 -10.06 -7.47
N ASP A 171 1.05 -10.46 -7.41
CA ASP A 171 1.92 -10.52 -8.57
C ASP A 171 2.32 -11.96 -8.84
N PHE A 172 2.31 -12.37 -10.11
CA PHE A 172 2.85 -13.67 -10.50
C PHE A 172 3.45 -13.65 -11.91
N PRO A 173 4.60 -14.33 -12.12
CA PRO A 173 5.04 -14.67 -13.46
C PRO A 173 4.09 -15.73 -14.04
N VAL A 174 3.72 -15.59 -15.32
CA VAL A 174 2.93 -16.60 -16.03
C VAL A 174 3.84 -17.80 -16.32
N SER A 175 3.80 -18.81 -15.46
CA SER A 175 4.63 -20.02 -15.55
C SER A 175 3.94 -21.21 -16.19
N ALA A 176 2.60 -21.21 -16.24
CA ALA A 176 1.80 -22.25 -16.87
C ALA A 176 0.57 -21.63 -17.56
N VAL A 177 0.26 -22.12 -18.77
CA VAL A 177 -0.93 -21.74 -19.53
C VAL A 177 -1.57 -23.02 -20.05
N SER A 178 -2.85 -23.21 -19.75
CA SER A 178 -3.68 -24.23 -20.38
C SER A 178 -4.70 -23.54 -21.28
N ARG A 179 -4.91 -24.06 -22.49
CA ARG A 179 -5.98 -23.63 -23.38
C ARG A 179 -6.88 -24.84 -23.65
N PRO A 180 -8.20 -24.65 -23.71
CA PRO A 180 -9.15 -25.72 -23.99
C PRO A 180 -8.92 -26.37 -25.35
#